data_AF-A0A6C1B1S4-F1
#
_entry.id   AF-A0A6C1B1S4-F1
#
_cell.length_a   1.000
_cell.length_b   1.000
_cell.length_c   1.000
_cell.angle_alpha   90.00
_cell.angle_beta   90.00
_cell.angle_gamma   90.00
#
_symmetry.space_group_name_H-M   'P 1'
#
loop_
_entity.id
_entity.type
_entity.pdbx_description
1 polymer ?
#
loop_
_entity_poly.entity_id
_entity_poly.type
_entity_poly.pdbx_seq_one_letter_code
_entity_poly.pdbx_strand_id
1 'polypeptide(L)' 'MCFLDSPVGRCEAVREMVLLDETQAECAREHACPAGRQCPLDGCFYHTSGVSEQTADAIAETPHAPA' A
#
# COMPACT_ATOMS: atom_id res chain seq x y z
N MET A 1 17.24 7.92 6.27
CA MET A 1 16.12 7.02 6.63
C MET A 1 14.92 7.41 5.80
N CYS A 2 14.34 6.48 5.04
CA CYS A 2 13.03 6.69 4.41
C CYS A 2 11.97 6.20 5.40
N PHE A 3 11.01 7.05 5.74
CA PHE A 3 9.85 6.66 6.53
C PHE A 3 8.79 6.16 5.55
N LEU A 4 8.27 4.96 5.79
CA LEU A 4 7.09 4.49 5.08
C LEU A 4 5.88 5.08 5.82
N ASP A 5 5.20 6.02 5.18
CA ASP A 5 3.94 6.60 5.67
C ASP A 5 2.74 5.69 5.36
N SER A 6 2.93 4.70 4.48
CA SER A 6 1.89 3.76 4.08
C SER A 6 1.70 2.63 5.12
N PRO A 7 0.45 2.21 5.37
CA PRO A 7 0.16 1.05 6.21
C PRO A 7 0.82 -0.21 5.65
N VAL A 8 1.41 -1.02 6.55
CA VAL A 8 2.07 -2.28 6.21
C VAL A 8 1.48 -3.45 6.98
N GLY A 9 1.37 -4.59 6.32
CA GLY A 9 0.88 -5.84 6.88
C GLY A 9 1.89 -6.97 6.72
N ARG A 10 1.90 -7.93 7.65
CA ARG A 10 2.74 -9.13 7.51
C ARG A 10 1.97 -10.19 6.72
N CYS A 11 2.44 -10.52 5.53
CA CYS A 11 1.84 -11.60 4.73
C CYS A 11 2.51 -12.93 5.03
N GLU A 12 1.78 -13.90 5.60
CA GLU A 12 2.34 -15.23 5.90
C GLU A 12 2.53 -16.10 4.65
N ALA A 13 1.88 -15.77 3.53
CA ALA A 13 2.03 -16.52 2.30
C ALA A 13 3.43 -16.33 1.68
N VAL A 14 3.95 -15.11 1.73
CA VAL A 14 5.30 -14.76 1.23
C VAL A 14 6.32 -14.50 2.35
N ARG A 15 5.85 -14.47 3.61
CA ARG A 15 6.66 -14.26 4.83
C ARG A 15 7.39 -12.91 4.86
N GLU A 16 6.83 -11.91 4.19
CA GLU A 16 7.36 -10.54 4.09
C GLU A 16 6.34 -9.50 4.56
N MET A 17 6.82 -8.27 4.74
CA MET A 17 5.97 -7.10 4.95
C MET A 17 5.49 -6.61 3.58
N VAL A 18 4.18 -6.45 3.41
CA VAL A 18 3.55 -5.93 2.18
C VAL A 18 2.91 -4.58 2.45
N LEU A 19 2.84 -3.72 1.44
CA LEU A 19 2.10 -2.46 1.58
C LEU A 19 0.60 -2.77 1.50
N LEU A 20 -0.19 -2.09 2.32
CA LEU A 20 -1.65 -2.24 2.34
C LEU A 20 -2.37 -1.08 1.63
N ASP A 21 -1.61 -0.06 1.22
CA ASP A 21 -2.09 1.10 0.45
C ASP A 21 -2.29 0.80 -1.04
N GLU A 22 -1.73 -0.32 -1.50
CA GLU A 22 -1.94 -0.87 -2.85
C GLU A 22 -3.21 -1.72 -2.92
N THR A 23 -3.64 -2.06 -4.14
CA THR A 23 -4.72 -3.04 -4.31
C THR A 23 -4.22 -4.45 -4.10
N GLN A 24 -5.12 -5.36 -3.70
CA GLN A 24 -4.79 -6.79 -3.58
C GLN A 24 -4.25 -7.36 -4.91
N ALA A 25 -4.71 -6.85 -6.05
CA ALA A 25 -4.26 -7.29 -7.37
C ALA A 25 -2.81 -6.87 -7.66
N GLU A 26 -2.40 -5.68 -7.22
CA GLU A 26 -1.00 -5.23 -7.33
C GLU A 26 -0.10 -6.07 -6.44
N CYS A 27 -0.46 -6.23 -5.16
CA CYS A 27 0.30 -7.05 -4.22
C CYS A 27 0.49 -8.47 -4.74
N ALA A 28 -0.58 -9.06 -5.30
CA ALA A 28 -0.52 -10.39 -5.90
C ALA A 28 0.43 -10.47 -7.10
N ARG A 29 0.54 -9.41 -7.91
CA ARG A 29 1.46 -9.34 -9.04
C ARG A 29 2.90 -9.13 -8.59
N GLU A 30 3.14 -8.28 -7.61
CA GLU A 30 4.48 -7.97 -7.09
C GLU A 30 5.09 -9.17 -6.37
N HIS A 31 4.29 -9.87 -5.57
CA HIS A 31 4.73 -11.00 -4.77
C HIS A 31 4.49 -12.36 -5.41
N ALA A 32 4.01 -12.39 -6.67
CA ALA A 32 3.67 -13.60 -7.41
C ALA A 32 2.80 -14.57 -6.58
N CYS A 33 1.76 -14.03 -5.94
CA CYS A 33 0.87 -14.79 -5.07
C CYS A 33 0.23 -15.95 -5.84
N PRO A 34 0.18 -17.17 -5.26
CA PRO A 34 -0.36 -18.34 -5.93
C PRO A 34 -1.85 -18.18 -6.24
N ALA A 35 -2.23 -18.42 -7.50
CA ALA A 35 -3.61 -18.39 -7.94
C ALA A 35 -4.46 -19.44 -7.20
N GLY A 36 -5.65 -19.03 -6.73
CA GLY A 36 -6.61 -19.93 -6.09
C GLY A 36 -6.48 -20.08 -4.57
N ARG A 37 -5.54 -19.37 -3.92
CA ARG A 37 -5.50 -19.27 -2.45
C ARG A 37 -6.23 -18.02 -1.99
N GLN A 38 -7.06 -18.13 -0.96
CA GLN A 38 -7.66 -16.96 -0.31
C GLN A 38 -6.55 -16.13 0.37
N CYS A 39 -6.48 -14.84 0.05
CA CYS A 39 -5.46 -13.96 0.61
C CYS A 39 -5.69 -13.80 2.12
N PRO A 40 -4.68 -14.01 2.97
CA PRO A 40 -4.84 -13.83 4.43
C PRO A 40 -5.04 -12.37 4.83
N LEU A 41 -4.73 -11.43 3.93
CA LEU A 41 -4.91 -9.99 4.09
C LEU A 41 -6.08 -9.47 3.25
N ASP A 42 -6.97 -10.36 2.82
CA ASP A 42 -8.22 -9.96 2.15
C ASP A 42 -9.03 -8.99 3.03
N GLY A 43 -9.45 -7.87 2.44
CA GLY A 43 -10.11 -6.78 3.16
C GLY A 43 -9.18 -5.80 3.90
N CYS A 44 -7.86 -6.03 3.91
CA CYS A 44 -6.88 -5.07 4.44
C CYS A 44 -6.34 -4.11 3.36
N PHE A 45 -6.48 -4.46 2.07
CA PHE A 45 -6.01 -3.66 0.94
C PHE A 45 -7.01 -2.56 0.56
N TYR A 46 -6.51 -1.51 -0.08
CA TYR A 46 -7.36 -0.51 -0.70
C TYR A 46 -8.10 -1.09 -1.93
N HIS A 47 -9.32 -0.61 -2.15
CA HIS A 47 -10.14 -1.02 -3.30
C HIS A 47 -9.67 -0.38 -4.62
N THR A 48 -8.97 0.74 -4.53
CA THR A 48 -8.41 1.49 -5.67
C THR A 48 -6.99 1.93 -5.35
N SER A 49 -6.06 1.66 -6.28
CA SER A 49 -4.65 2.04 -6.17
C SER A 49 -4.50 3.54 -6.32
N GLY A 50 -3.88 4.16 -5.32
CA GLY A 50 -3.58 5.59 -5.36
C GLY A 50 -4.40 6.35 -4.34
N VAL A 51 -3.67 6.86 -3.35
CA VAL A 51 -3.85 8.17 -2.71
C VAL A 51 -5.26 8.70 -2.93
N SER A 52 -6.14 8.42 -1.97
CA SER A 52 -7.47 9.03 -1.92
C SER A 52 -7.31 10.52 -2.23
N GLU A 53 -8.11 11.07 -3.15
CA GLU A 53 -7.97 12.44 -3.69
C GLU A 53 -7.78 13.51 -2.59
N GLN A 54 -8.24 13.24 -1.36
CA GLN A 54 -8.02 14.04 -0.16
C GLN A 54 -6.54 14.19 0.30
N THR A 55 -5.65 13.26 -0.01
CA THR A 55 -4.20 13.37 0.30
C THR A 55 -3.45 14.12 -0.80
N ALA A 56 -3.92 14.08 -2.05
CA ALA A 56 -3.32 14.84 -3.14
C ALA A 56 -3.50 16.36 -2.96
N ASP A 57 -4.62 16.78 -2.38
CA ASP A 57 -4.89 18.19 -2.06
C ASP A 57 -4.05 18.67 -0.86
N ALA A 58 -3.88 17.84 0.18
CA ALA A 58 -3.09 18.17 1.36
C ALA A 58 -1.58 18.30 1.10
N ILE A 59 -1.01 17.58 0.12
CA ILE A 59 0.41 17.72 -0.25
C ILE A 59 0.69 18.95 -1.14
N ALA A 60 -0.34 19.58 -1.72
CA ALA A 60 -0.17 20.75 -2.57
C ALA A 60 0.00 22.06 -1.75
N GLU A 61 -0.36 22.08 -0.46
CA GLU A 61 -0.36 23.27 0.38
C GLU A 61 0.74 23.31 1.46
N THR A 62 1.85 22.58 1.30
CA THR A 62 3.06 22.87 2.11
C THR A 62 4.05 23.68 1.28
N PRO A 63 4.11 25.02 1.40
CA PRO A 63 5.22 25.77 0.83
C PRO A 63 6.50 25.34 1.53
N HIS A 64 7.36 24.67 0.76
CA HIS A 64 8.75 24.42 1.07
C HIS A 64 9.42 25.78 1.36
N ALA A 65 9.57 26.14 2.63
CA ALA A 65 10.33 27.30 3.05
C ALA A 65 11.83 27.01 2.82
N PRO A 66 12.53 27.73 1.92
CA PRO A 66 13.98 27.67 1.91
C PRO A 66 14.56 28.42 3.11
N ALA A 67 15.60 27.83 3.71
CA ALA A 67 16.43 28.43 4.76
C ALA A 67 17.30 29.58 4.22
#